data_AF-A0A7S2EY81-F1
#
_entry.id   AF-A0A7S2EY81-F1
#
_cell.length_a   1.000
_cell.length_b   1.000
_cell.length_c   1.000
_cell.angle_alpha   90.00
_cell.angle_beta   90.00
_cell.angle_gamma   90.00
#
_symmetry.space_group_name_H-M   'P 1'
#
loop_
_entity.id
_entity.type
_entity.pdbx_description
1 polymer ?
#
loop_
_entity_poly.entity_id
_entity_poly.type
_entity_poly.pdbx_seq_one_letter_code
_entity_poly.pdbx_strand_id
1 'polypeptide(L)'
;PLSDQALREAGNFTVCRSSAWSSRMVTSAWWVHSHQVSKTAPTGEYLTVGSFMVRGKKNFLPASQLEMGLGVLFRLGDEASVVRHAGERRDFALMERESSRASEDLGE
;
A
#
# COMPACT_ATOMS: atom_id res chain seq x y z
N PRO A 1 7.76 3.86 14.22
CA PRO A 1 8.38 3.23 13.02
C PRO A 1 7.25 2.72 12.11
N LEU A 2 7.42 2.74 10.79
CA LEU A 2 6.41 2.17 9.88
C LEU A 2 6.32 0.66 10.11
N SER A 3 5.12 0.09 9.98
CA SER A 3 4.95 -1.36 10.02
C SER A 3 5.54 -1.99 8.76
N ASP A 4 6.02 -3.23 8.87
CA ASP A 4 6.54 -3.98 7.72
C ASP A 4 5.48 -4.14 6.62
N GLN A 5 4.21 -4.26 7.02
CA GLN A 5 3.09 -4.31 6.10
C GLN A 5 2.96 -3.02 5.28
N ALA A 6 2.99 -1.85 5.92
CA ALA A 6 2.89 -0.57 5.22
C ALA A 6 4.05 -0.36 4.23
N LEU A 7 5.28 -0.78 4.60
CA LEU A 7 6.43 -0.72 3.70
C LEU A 7 6.26 -1.64 2.48
N ARG A 8 5.75 -2.86 2.68
CA ARG A 8 5.45 -3.80 1.59
C ARG A 8 4.38 -3.25 0.67
N GLU A 9 3.26 -2.77 1.20
CA GLU A 9 2.16 -2.19 0.43
C GLU A 9 2.62 -0.99 -0.41
N ALA A 10 3.37 -0.07 0.19
CA ALA A 10 3.95 1.08 -0.52
C ALA A 10 4.96 0.66 -1.60
N GLY A 11 5.78 -0.36 -1.32
CA GLY A 11 6.72 -0.93 -2.29
C GLY A 11 6.00 -1.53 -3.50
N ASN A 12 4.97 -2.34 -3.27
CA ASN A 12 4.15 -2.95 -4.31
C ASN A 12 3.51 -1.88 -5.19
N PHE A 13 2.88 -0.89 -4.57
CA PHE A 13 2.25 0.23 -5.28
C PHE A 13 3.26 1.00 -6.14
N THR A 14 4.46 1.27 -5.60
CA THR A 14 5.53 1.98 -6.33
C THR A 14 5.97 1.21 -7.57
N VAL A 15 6.20 -0.10 -7.45
CA VAL A 15 6.63 -0.93 -8.58
C VAL A 15 5.53 -1.05 -9.62
N CYS A 16 4.27 -1.25 -9.21
CA CYS A 16 3.13 -1.32 -10.11
C CYS A 16 2.85 0.00 -10.84
N ARG A 17 3.27 1.14 -10.27
CA ARG A 17 3.15 2.46 -10.91
C ARG A 17 4.39 2.88 -11.70
N SER A 18 5.36 1.98 -11.87
CA SER A 18 6.58 2.24 -12.63
C SER A 18 6.55 1.60 -14.03
N SER A 19 7.63 1.77 -14.80
CA SER A 19 7.81 1.08 -16.08
C SER A 19 7.82 -0.45 -15.95
N ALA A 20 8.15 -0.99 -14.76
CA ALA A 20 8.15 -2.43 -14.49
C ALA A 20 6.79 -3.09 -14.76
N TRP A 21 5.68 -2.37 -14.53
CA TRP A 21 4.34 -2.84 -14.85
C TRP A 21 4.15 -3.09 -16.34
N SER A 22 4.56 -2.13 -17.17
CA SER A 22 4.41 -2.22 -18.62
C SER A 22 5.32 -3.27 -19.23
N SER A 23 6.53 -3.43 -18.66
CA SER A 23 7.50 -4.44 -19.11
C SER A 23 7.29 -5.82 -18.47
N ARG A 24 6.28 -6.00 -17.60
CA ARG A 24 6.02 -7.24 -16.84
C ARG A 24 7.26 -7.78 -16.12
N MET A 25 8.11 -6.88 -15.63
CA MET A 25 9.37 -7.23 -15.00
C MET A 25 9.20 -7.26 -13.48
N VAL A 26 9.45 -8.43 -12.88
CA VAL A 26 9.49 -8.55 -11.42
C VAL A 26 10.75 -7.85 -10.91
N THR A 27 10.58 -6.85 -10.04
CA THR A 27 11.69 -6.07 -9.49
C THR A 27 11.43 -5.71 -8.02
N SER A 28 12.48 -5.27 -7.34
CA SER A 28 12.44 -4.87 -5.93
C SER A 28 12.36 -3.36 -5.80
N ALA A 29 11.41 -2.89 -4.98
CA ALA A 29 11.40 -1.51 -4.51
C ALA A 29 12.52 -1.28 -3.48
N TRP A 30 12.84 -0.01 -3.24
CA TRP A 30 13.70 0.39 -2.14
C TRP A 30 13.19 1.70 -1.52
N TRP A 31 13.55 1.93 -0.26
CA TRP A 31 13.20 3.14 0.47
C TRP A 31 14.43 3.75 1.16
N VAL A 32 14.33 5.04 1.47
CA VAL A 32 15.32 5.83 2.21
C VAL A 32 14.61 6.76 3.19
N HIS A 33 15.32 7.24 4.21
CA HIS A 33 14.79 8.25 5.11
C HIS A 33 14.74 9.63 4.45
N SER A 34 13.86 10.51 4.96
CA SER A 34 13.66 11.86 4.42
C SER A 34 14.95 12.70 4.38
N HIS A 35 15.82 12.58 5.40
CA HIS A 35 17.09 13.29 5.46
C HIS A 35 18.10 12.87 4.37
N GLN A 36 17.86 11.75 3.70
CA GLN A 36 18.71 11.24 2.61
C GLN A 36 18.33 11.83 1.24
N VAL A 37 17.23 12.59 1.16
CA VAL A 37 16.69 13.14 -0.08
C VAL A 37 16.97 14.64 -0.13
N SER A 38 17.57 15.10 -1.23
CA SER A 38 17.84 16.51 -1.49
C SER A 38 17.30 16.93 -2.86
N LYS A 39 16.78 18.16 -2.93
CA LYS A 39 16.41 18.84 -4.18
C LYS A 39 17.57 19.62 -4.80
N THR A 40 18.70 19.71 -4.10
CA THR A 40 19.88 20.46 -4.54
C THR A 40 20.88 19.51 -5.17
N ALA A 41 21.26 19.82 -6.41
CA ALA A 41 22.30 19.09 -7.14
C ALA A 41 23.67 19.32 -6.48
N PRO A 42 24.64 18.39 -6.64
CA PRO A 42 26.05 18.70 -6.40
C PRO A 42 26.49 19.89 -7.23
N THR A 43 27.51 20.61 -6.75
CA THR A 43 28.14 21.70 -7.50
C THR A 43 28.59 21.24 -8.88
N GLY A 44 28.08 21.89 -9.93
CA GLY A 44 28.42 21.59 -11.33
C GLY A 44 27.44 20.68 -12.06
N GLU A 45 26.42 20.14 -11.38
CA GLU A 45 25.37 19.33 -12.00
C GLU A 45 24.00 20.01 -11.91
N TYR A 46 23.10 19.65 -12.83
CA TYR A 46 21.71 20.11 -12.82
C TYR A 46 20.78 18.93 -12.55
N LEU A 47 19.79 19.13 -11.69
CA LEU A 47 18.70 18.19 -11.50
C LEU A 47 17.55 18.52 -12.46
N THR A 48 17.04 17.51 -13.15
CA THR A 48 15.85 17.66 -13.98
C THR A 48 14.61 17.83 -13.12
N VAL A 49 13.58 18.49 -13.65
CA VAL A 49 12.30 18.66 -12.96
C VAL A 49 11.71 17.28 -12.64
N GLY A 50 11.35 17.07 -11.38
CA GLY A 50 10.82 15.80 -10.88
C GLY A 50 11.87 14.79 -10.41
N SER A 51 13.16 15.13 -10.47
CA SER A 51 14.24 14.29 -9.92
C SER A 51 14.69 14.75 -8.53
N PHE A 52 15.25 13.82 -7.77
CA PHE A 52 15.80 14.06 -6.44
C PHE A 52 17.16 13.40 -6.32
N MET A 53 18.06 14.04 -5.57
CA MET A 53 19.34 13.47 -5.22
C MET A 53 19.20 12.65 -3.94
N VAL A 54 19.53 11.35 -4.01
CA VAL A 54 19.45 10.42 -2.88
C VAL A 54 20.84 10.02 -2.44
N ARG A 55 21.15 10.19 -1.15
CA ARG A 55 22.48 9.90 -0.56
C ARG A 55 22.41 8.80 0.50
N GLY A 56 23.51 8.07 0.68
CA GLY A 56 23.62 7.06 1.74
C GLY A 56 22.98 5.70 1.39
N LYS A 57 22.60 4.95 2.43
CA LYS A 57 22.14 3.55 2.30
C LYS A 57 20.70 3.48 1.79
N LYS A 58 20.45 2.62 0.80
CA LYS A 58 19.13 2.23 0.32
C LYS A 58 18.69 0.95 1.03
N ASN A 59 17.43 0.90 1.43
CA ASN A 59 16.83 -0.29 2.04
C ASN A 59 15.95 -0.99 1.02
N PHE A 60 16.37 -2.16 0.55
CA PHE A 60 15.65 -2.93 -0.45
C PHE A 60 14.53 -3.74 0.18
N LEU A 61 13.40 -3.78 -0.51
CA LEU A 61 12.27 -4.63 -0.18
C LEU A 61 12.33 -5.93 -1.00
N PRO A 62 11.73 -7.02 -0.51
CA PRO A 62 11.58 -8.25 -1.30
C PRO A 62 10.98 -7.96 -2.67
N ALA A 63 11.38 -8.73 -3.68
CA ALA A 63 10.79 -8.64 -5.00
C ALA A 63 9.29 -8.91 -4.89
N SER A 64 8.49 -8.06 -5.53
CA SER A 64 7.04 -8.12 -5.39
C SER A 64 6.35 -8.44 -6.70
N GLN A 65 5.25 -9.16 -6.59
CA GLN A 65 4.39 -9.46 -7.72
C GLN A 65 3.69 -8.19 -8.20
N LEU A 66 3.50 -8.09 -9.51
CA LEU A 66 2.83 -6.98 -10.14
C LEU A 66 1.32 -7.19 -10.06
N GLU A 67 0.77 -6.97 -8.86
CA GLU A 67 -0.65 -7.16 -8.57
C GLU A 67 -1.27 -5.87 -8.04
N MET A 68 -2.39 -5.46 -8.64
CA MET A 68 -3.20 -4.34 -8.16
C MET A 68 -4.67 -4.75 -8.15
N GLY A 69 -5.33 -4.53 -7.02
CA GLY A 69 -6.79 -4.64 -6.89
C GLY A 69 -7.44 -3.27 -7.02
N LEU A 70 -8.63 -3.23 -7.63
CA LEU A 70 -9.51 -2.06 -7.62
C LEU A 70 -10.76 -2.39 -6.81
N GLY A 71 -11.00 -1.62 -5.75
CA GLY A 71 -12.25 -1.64 -5.01
C GLY A 71 -13.11 -0.44 -5.38
N VAL A 72 -14.33 -0.67 -5.86
CA VAL A 72 -15.32 0.39 -6.07
C VAL A 72 -16.32 0.33 -4.93
N LEU A 73 -16.47 1.43 -4.19
CA LEU A 73 -17.45 1.55 -3.12
C LEU A 73 -18.47 2.62 -3.47
N PHE A 74 -19.75 2.30 -3.27
CA PHE A 74 -20.84 3.24 -3.45
C PHE A 74 -21.28 3.80 -2.09
N ARG A 75 -21.30 5.12 -1.96
CA ARG A 75 -21.86 5.80 -0.81
C ARG A 75 -23.38 5.92 -0.99
N LEU A 76 -24.13 5.54 0.04
CA LEU A 76 -25.58 5.75 0.08
C LEU A 76 -25.87 7.22 0.39
N GLY A 77 -26.78 7.83 -0.36
CA GLY A 77 -27.03 9.27 -0.34
C GLY A 77 -27.99 9.73 0.75
N ASP A 78 -28.89 8.85 1.19
CA ASP A 78 -29.99 9.14 2.11
C ASP A 78 -30.04 8.13 3.27
N GLU A 79 -30.51 8.58 4.44
CA GLU A 79 -30.62 7.75 5.64
C GLU A 79 -31.55 6.54 5.46
N ALA A 80 -32.62 6.70 4.67
CA ALA A 80 -33.55 5.61 4.40
C ALA A 80 -32.86 4.47 3.62
N SER A 81 -31.98 4.78 2.68
CA SER A 81 -31.13 3.77 2.03
C SER A 81 -30.12 3.16 2.98
N VAL A 82 -29.47 3.95 3.85
CA VAL A 82 -28.52 3.40 4.84
C VAL A 82 -29.18 2.32 5.71
N VAL A 83 -30.40 2.56 6.20
CA VAL A 83 -31.14 1.59 7.01
C VAL A 83 -31.47 0.31 6.21
N ARG A 84 -31.97 0.45 4.97
CA ARG A 84 -32.29 -0.71 4.10
C ARG A 84 -31.07 -1.59 3.81
N HIS A 85 -29.89 -0.99 3.69
CA HIS A 85 -28.66 -1.66 3.30
C HIS A 85 -27.72 -1.97 4.49
N ALA A 86 -28.16 -1.77 5.74
CA ALA A 86 -27.33 -1.94 6.95
C ALA A 86 -26.73 -3.36 7.10
N GLY A 87 -27.32 -4.37 6.48
CA GLY A 87 -26.85 -5.76 6.51
C GLY A 87 -26.17 -6.25 5.23
N GLU A 88 -26.19 -5.50 4.14
CA GLU A 88 -25.83 -6.03 2.81
C GLU A 88 -24.33 -6.19 2.56
N ARG A 89 -23.48 -5.40 3.23
CA ARG A 89 -22.02 -5.42 3.04
C ARG A 89 -21.27 -6.15 4.16
N ARG A 90 -21.93 -7.12 4.79
CA ARG A 90 -21.27 -7.97 5.77
C ARG A 90 -20.27 -8.86 5.04
N ASP A 91 -19.01 -8.77 5.41
CA ASP A 91 -18.02 -9.75 4.98
C ASP A 91 -18.26 -11.02 5.78
N PHE A 92 -19.00 -11.95 5.17
CA PHE A 92 -19.36 -13.22 5.79
C PHE A 92 -18.12 -14.02 6.22
N ALA A 93 -16.99 -13.90 5.51
CA ALA A 93 -15.76 -14.61 5.86
C ALA A 93 -15.05 -13.99 7.08
N LEU A 94 -15.07 -12.66 7.22
CA LEU A 94 -14.61 -11.99 8.45
C LEU A 94 -15.53 -12.31 9.62
N MET A 95 -16.84 -12.30 9.42
CA MET A 95 -17.82 -12.64 10.47
C MET A 95 -17.67 -14.08 10.96
N GLU A 96 -17.42 -15.03 10.06
CA GLU A 96 -17.19 -16.42 10.41
C GLU A 96 -15.92 -16.56 11.26
N ARG A 97 -14.83 -15.89 10.85
CA ARG A 97 -13.58 -15.83 11.63
C ARG A 97 -13.74 -15.18 13.01
N GLU A 98 -14.49 -14.08 13.09
CA GLU A 98 -14.77 -13.40 14.37
C GLU A 98 -15.65 -14.26 15.27
N SER A 99 -16.65 -14.96 14.72
CA SER A 99 -17.50 -15.88 15.46
C SER A 99 -16.73 -17.09 15.99
N SER A 100 -15.80 -17.65 15.21
CA SER A 100 -14.94 -18.75 15.66
C SER A 100 -14.01 -18.31 16.80
N ARG A 101 -13.39 -17.13 16.68
CA ARG A 101 -12.55 -16.57 17.75
C ARG A 101 -13.33 -16.27 19.02
N ALA A 102 -14.53 -15.71 18.90
CA ALA A 102 -15.39 -15.42 20.04
C ALA A 102 -15.84 -16.71 20.75
N SER A 103 -16.09 -17.80 20.02
CA SER A 103 -16.41 -19.10 20.64
C SER A 103 -15.23 -19.74 21.36
N GLU A 104 -13.99 -19.46 20.95
CA GLU A 104 -12.78 -19.94 21.62
C GLU A 104 -12.54 -19.19 22.94
N ASP A 105 -12.75 -17.86 22.98
CA ASP A 105 -12.58 -17.03 24.19
C ASP A 105 -13.67 -17.26 25.27
N LEU A 106 -14.84 -17.80 24.88
CA LEU A 106 -15.92 -18.16 25.81
C LEU A 106 -15.82 -19.60 26.35
N GLY A 107 -14.82 -20.36 25.89
CA GLY A 107 -14.57 -21.75 26.26
C GLY A 107 -13.50 -21.96 27.34
N GLU A 108 -12.95 -20.90 27.93
CA GLU A 108 -12.07 -20.91 29.11
C GLU A 108 -12.80 -20.53 30.40
#